data_AF-A0A9D9GFG1-F1
#
_entry.id   AF-A0A9D9GFG1-F1
#
_cell.length_a   1.000
_cell.length_b   1.000
_cell.length_c   1.000
_cell.angle_alpha   90.00
_cell.angle_beta   90.00
_cell.angle_gamma   90.00
#
_symmetry.space_group_name_H-M   'P 1'
#
loop_
_entity.id
_entity.type
_entity.pdbx_description
1 polymer ?
#
loop_
_entity_poly.entity_id
_entity_poly.type
_entity_poly.pdbx_seq_one_letter_code
_entity_poly.pdbx_strand_id
1 'polypeptide(L)'
;MEEKSYKYPLTILTGLFFIWGFITCLNVMLIPYFKSVFELSNFQANLVQFAFFTAYFVISLIYFLVSRHIGDPIDKVGYKNAIIAGLLTSTAACLMFFEEAGSMDPSFPVFLCALFLLGTGFTFLQISANPLVSMLGTPETSSSRLNLSQGFNSLGTTIAPIVGSYVIFNFFNDEDPYRGGAQAVQIPYLALACILLFLAVTIFLSDIPDMRKTKQADEEGVVSASNNSVSIY
;
A
#
# COMPACT_ATOMS: atom_id res chain seq x y z
N MET A 1 -9.39 33.47 -4.06
CA MET A 1 -8.94 32.08 -4.24
C MET A 1 -9.92 31.21 -3.47
N GLU A 2 -10.73 30.40 -4.16
CA GLU A 2 -11.59 29.41 -3.49
C GLU A 2 -10.71 28.50 -2.63
N GLU A 3 -10.91 28.47 -1.31
CA GLU A 3 -10.28 27.47 -0.45
C GLU A 3 -10.82 26.10 -0.85
N LYS A 4 -10.11 25.39 -1.74
CA LYS A 4 -10.40 23.98 -1.99
C LYS A 4 -10.28 23.23 -0.66
N SER A 5 -11.39 22.68 -0.19
CA SER A 5 -11.44 21.88 1.03
C SER A 5 -10.70 20.56 0.80
N TYR A 6 -9.43 20.50 1.21
CA TYR A 6 -8.62 19.28 1.17
C TYR A 6 -8.96 18.27 2.28
N LYS A 7 -9.96 18.57 3.13
CA LYS A 7 -10.38 17.71 4.24
C LYS A 7 -10.84 16.33 3.75
N TYR A 8 -11.66 16.30 2.70
CA TYR A 8 -12.19 15.04 2.17
C TYR A 8 -11.10 14.11 1.59
N PRO A 9 -10.22 14.56 0.68
CA PRO A 9 -9.06 13.76 0.24
C PRO A 9 -8.16 13.29 1.38
N LEU A 10 -7.90 14.16 2.37
CA LEU A 10 -7.06 13.82 3.51
C LEU A 10 -7.69 12.75 4.42
N THR A 11 -9.00 12.78 4.62
CA THR A 11 -9.72 11.73 5.37
C THR A 11 -9.63 10.39 4.66
N ILE A 12 -9.83 10.34 3.35
CA ILE A 12 -9.71 9.11 2.56
C ILE A 12 -8.30 8.55 2.65
N LEU A 13 -7.27 9.39 2.44
CA LEU A 13 -5.88 8.94 2.52
C LEU A 13 -5.52 8.50 3.95
N THR A 14 -5.98 9.21 4.98
CA THR A 14 -5.74 8.76 6.37
C THR A 14 -6.39 7.40 6.65
N GLY A 15 -7.58 7.15 6.12
CA GLY A 15 -8.22 5.83 6.16
C GLY A 15 -7.43 4.77 5.38
N LEU A 16 -6.87 5.11 4.21
CA LEU A 16 -5.96 4.24 3.47
C LEU A 16 -4.74 3.84 4.31
N PHE A 17 -4.12 4.78 5.02
CA PHE A 17 -2.97 4.48 5.90
C PHE A 17 -3.35 3.53 7.03
N PHE A 18 -4.51 3.71 7.65
CA PHE A 18 -5.04 2.78 8.65
C PHE A 18 -5.18 1.36 8.11
N ILE A 19 -5.89 1.20 6.99
CA ILE A 19 -6.11 -0.11 6.37
C ILE A 19 -4.79 -0.73 5.93
N TRP A 20 -3.89 0.06 5.35
CA TRP A 20 -2.59 -0.42 4.92
C TRP A 20 -1.73 -0.94 6.08
N GLY A 21 -1.67 -0.21 7.21
CA GLY A 21 -0.98 -0.69 8.42
C GLY A 21 -1.63 -1.96 8.99
N PHE A 22 -2.96 -1.99 9.04
CA PHE A 22 -3.74 -3.14 9.49
C PHE A 22 -3.44 -4.39 8.66
N ILE A 23 -3.49 -4.29 7.32
CA ILE A 23 -3.23 -5.40 6.40
C ILE A 23 -1.78 -5.85 6.49
N THR A 24 -0.83 -4.91 6.59
CA THR A 24 0.60 -5.24 6.73
C THR A 24 0.83 -6.12 7.95
N CYS A 25 0.25 -5.75 9.09
CA CYS A 25 0.39 -6.52 10.32
C CYS A 25 -0.33 -7.87 10.26
N LEU A 26 -1.57 -7.91 9.74
CA LEU A 26 -2.27 -9.18 9.53
C LEU A 26 -1.49 -10.12 8.61
N ASN A 27 -0.91 -9.62 7.53
CA ASN A 27 -0.09 -10.44 6.63
C ASN A 27 1.11 -11.06 7.36
N VAL A 28 1.81 -10.27 8.20
CA VAL A 28 2.92 -10.77 9.03
C VAL A 28 2.46 -11.89 9.99
N MET A 29 1.24 -11.80 10.53
CA MET A 29 0.67 -12.84 11.40
C MET A 29 0.29 -14.13 10.66
N LEU A 30 -0.06 -14.04 9.38
CA LEU A 30 -0.46 -15.19 8.57
C LEU A 30 0.75 -15.96 8.01
N ILE A 31 1.89 -15.30 7.82
CA ILE A 31 3.12 -15.92 7.28
C ILE A 31 3.55 -17.19 8.03
N PRO A 32 3.60 -17.24 9.38
CA PRO A 32 4.00 -18.45 10.12
C PRO A 32 3.16 -19.70 9.79
N TYR A 33 1.88 -19.54 9.45
CA TYR A 33 1.02 -20.67 9.08
C TYR A 33 1.43 -21.29 7.74
N PHE A 34 1.93 -20.49 6.80
CA PHE A 34 2.57 -21.05 5.60
C PHE A 34 3.89 -21.74 5.94
N LYS A 35 4.67 -21.23 6.89
CA LYS A 35 5.93 -21.88 7.29
C LYS A 35 5.70 -23.29 7.83
N SER A 36 4.62 -23.50 8.59
CA SER A 36 4.25 -24.83 9.09
C SER A 36 3.75 -25.73 7.96
N VAL A 37 3.00 -25.19 6.99
CA VAL A 37 2.52 -25.93 5.82
C VAL A 37 3.66 -26.45 4.94
N PHE A 38 4.67 -25.62 4.70
CA PHE A 38 5.81 -25.96 3.85
C PHE A 38 6.95 -26.68 4.59
N GLU A 39 6.81 -26.96 5.89
CA GLU A 39 7.85 -27.55 6.74
C GLU A 39 9.23 -26.88 6.55
N LEU A 40 9.25 -25.54 6.54
CA LEU A 40 10.42 -24.79 6.08
C LEU A 40 11.64 -24.95 6.99
N SER A 41 12.81 -25.11 6.35
CA SER A 41 14.10 -24.94 7.02
C SER A 41 14.31 -23.49 7.51
N ASN A 42 15.22 -23.29 8.47
CA ASN A 42 15.58 -21.95 8.96
C ASN A 42 16.03 -21.00 7.83
N PHE A 43 16.73 -21.52 6.82
CA PHE A 43 17.14 -20.72 5.65
C PHE A 43 15.93 -20.23 4.85
N GLN A 44 14.99 -21.13 4.53
CA GLN A 44 13.76 -20.78 3.82
C GLN A 44 12.86 -19.84 4.64
N ALA A 45 12.80 -20.04 5.96
CA ALA A 45 12.08 -19.15 6.86
C ALA A 45 12.63 -17.71 6.84
N ASN A 46 13.94 -17.54 6.64
CA ASN A 46 14.59 -16.24 6.46
C ASN A 46 14.38 -15.67 5.05
N LEU A 47 14.31 -16.52 4.02
CA LEU A 47 14.00 -16.10 2.65
C LEU A 47 12.64 -15.40 2.54
N VAL A 48 11.68 -15.76 3.39
CA VAL A 48 10.37 -15.08 3.45
C VAL A 48 10.51 -13.60 3.79
N GLN A 49 11.24 -13.27 4.87
CA GLN A 49 11.48 -11.88 5.26
C GLN A 49 12.34 -11.17 4.22
N PHE A 50 13.36 -11.89 3.71
CA PHE A 50 14.22 -11.37 2.65
C PHE A 50 13.42 -10.99 1.41
N ALA A 51 12.52 -11.85 0.91
CA ALA A 51 11.70 -11.58 -0.27
C ALA A 51 10.81 -10.34 -0.08
N PHE A 52 10.14 -10.23 1.07
CA PHE A 52 9.27 -9.09 1.36
C PHE A 52 10.04 -7.76 1.43
N PHE A 53 11.14 -7.69 2.20
CA PHE A 53 11.92 -6.46 2.33
C PHE A 53 12.74 -6.13 1.07
N THR A 54 13.19 -7.14 0.33
CA THR A 54 13.89 -6.95 -0.95
C THR A 54 13.00 -6.28 -1.98
N ALA A 55 11.69 -6.53 -1.97
CA ALA A 55 10.75 -5.82 -2.83
C ALA A 55 10.83 -4.30 -2.63
N TYR A 56 10.84 -3.81 -1.38
CA TYR A 56 10.98 -2.38 -1.11
C TYR A 56 12.26 -1.81 -1.67
N PHE A 57 13.38 -2.50 -1.48
CA PHE A 57 14.68 -2.06 -2.00
C PHE A 57 14.71 -2.04 -3.53
N VAL A 58 14.38 -3.16 -4.18
CA VAL A 58 14.47 -3.34 -5.63
C VAL A 58 13.51 -2.39 -6.35
N ILE A 59 12.26 -2.31 -5.92
CA ILE A 59 11.25 -1.48 -6.57
C ILE A 59 11.56 0.01 -6.38
N SER A 60 12.00 0.41 -5.18
CA SER A 60 12.44 1.81 -4.94
C SER A 60 13.68 2.16 -5.76
N LEU A 61 14.64 1.25 -5.90
CA LEU A 61 15.83 1.45 -6.73
C LEU A 61 15.47 1.57 -8.22
N ILE A 62 14.61 0.68 -8.72
CA ILE A 62 14.10 0.76 -10.10
C ILE A 62 13.39 2.10 -10.30
N TYR A 63 12.50 2.49 -9.38
CA TYR A 63 11.82 3.78 -9.43
C TYR A 63 12.81 4.95 -9.49
N PHE A 64 13.83 4.96 -8.62
CA PHE A 64 14.86 5.99 -8.61
C PHE A 64 15.62 6.08 -9.94
N LEU A 65 16.06 4.94 -10.49
CA LEU A 65 16.78 4.89 -11.76
C LEU A 65 15.91 5.38 -12.93
N VAL A 66 14.64 4.93 -12.98
CA VAL A 66 13.69 5.37 -14.00
C VAL A 66 13.42 6.88 -13.86
N SER A 67 13.13 7.37 -12.66
CA SER A 67 12.91 8.79 -12.39
C SER A 67 14.10 9.66 -12.78
N ARG A 68 15.33 9.16 -12.59
CA ARG A 68 16.56 9.86 -13.01
C ARG A 68 16.71 9.95 -14.53
N HIS A 69 16.32 8.92 -15.28
CA HIS A 69 16.55 8.85 -16.72
C HIS A 69 15.44 9.49 -17.55
N ILE A 70 14.18 9.31 -17.16
CA ILE A 70 13.03 9.74 -17.95
C ILE A 70 12.12 10.73 -17.21
N GLY A 71 12.51 11.20 -16.03
CA GLY A 71 11.69 12.04 -15.15
C GLY A 71 10.72 11.21 -14.31
N ASP A 72 10.13 11.84 -13.28
CA ASP A 72 9.29 11.17 -12.29
C ASP A 72 8.02 10.53 -12.93
N PRO A 73 7.89 9.19 -12.93
CA PRO A 73 6.75 8.50 -13.52
C PRO A 73 5.43 8.78 -12.80
N ILE A 74 5.46 8.99 -11.49
CA ILE A 74 4.26 9.25 -10.69
C ILE A 74 3.77 10.68 -10.92
N ASP A 75 4.68 11.65 -11.05
CA ASP A 75 4.32 13.01 -11.49
C ASP A 75 3.79 13.00 -12.94
N LYS A 76 4.11 12.00 -13.78
CA LYS A 76 3.52 11.87 -15.12
C LYS A 76 2.17 11.17 -15.13
N VAL A 77 2.00 10.09 -14.39
CA VAL A 77 0.80 9.25 -14.40
C VAL A 77 -0.27 9.76 -13.40
N GLY A 78 0.17 10.44 -12.35
CA GLY A 78 -0.65 10.96 -11.25
C GLY A 78 -0.59 10.07 -10.01
N TYR A 79 -0.45 10.69 -8.83
CA TYR A 79 -0.34 10.02 -7.54
C TYR A 79 -1.52 9.10 -7.23
N LYS A 80 -2.76 9.54 -7.51
CA LYS A 80 -3.96 8.71 -7.34
C LYS A 80 -3.86 7.40 -8.12
N ASN A 81 -3.41 7.46 -9.37
CA ASN A 81 -3.27 6.27 -10.23
C ASN A 81 -2.16 5.34 -9.72
N ALA A 82 -1.05 5.89 -9.21
CA ALA A 82 0.01 5.11 -8.59
C ALA A 82 -0.46 4.39 -7.31
N ILE A 83 -1.29 5.05 -6.48
CA ILE A 83 -1.91 4.42 -5.30
C ILE A 83 -2.82 3.26 -5.74
N ILE A 84 -3.67 3.46 -6.74
CA ILE A 84 -4.55 2.41 -7.26
C ILE A 84 -3.73 1.24 -7.81
N ALA A 85 -2.67 1.50 -8.58
CA ALA A 85 -1.77 0.46 -9.07
C ALA A 85 -1.12 -0.33 -7.91
N GLY A 86 -0.70 0.34 -6.84
CA GLY A 86 -0.21 -0.30 -5.62
C GLY A 86 -1.27 -1.21 -4.98
N LEU A 87 -2.50 -0.72 -4.81
CA LEU A 87 -3.61 -1.51 -4.25
C LEU A 87 -3.94 -2.73 -5.10
N LEU A 88 -4.04 -2.57 -6.42
CA LEU A 88 -4.33 -3.69 -7.33
C LEU A 88 -3.20 -4.72 -7.36
N THR A 89 -1.95 -4.27 -7.27
CA THR A 89 -0.78 -5.16 -7.18
C THR A 89 -0.82 -5.96 -5.87
N SER A 90 -1.16 -5.31 -4.75
CA SER A 90 -1.34 -5.98 -3.46
C SER A 90 -2.55 -6.93 -3.47
N THR A 91 -3.66 -6.57 -4.12
CA THR A 91 -4.82 -7.46 -4.31
C THR A 91 -4.42 -8.71 -5.08
N ALA A 92 -3.69 -8.56 -6.19
CA ALA A 92 -3.20 -9.69 -6.98
C ALA A 92 -2.33 -10.63 -6.14
N ALA A 93 -1.45 -10.08 -5.29
CA ALA A 93 -0.65 -10.88 -4.36
C ALA A 93 -1.52 -11.63 -3.33
N CYS A 94 -2.54 -10.98 -2.75
CA CYS A 94 -3.49 -11.65 -1.85
C CYS A 94 -4.26 -12.79 -2.53
N LEU A 95 -4.66 -12.61 -3.80
CA LEU A 95 -5.30 -13.67 -4.58
C LEU A 95 -4.32 -14.82 -4.88
N MET A 96 -3.05 -14.53 -5.17
CA MET A 96 -2.02 -15.56 -5.32
C MET A 96 -1.87 -16.38 -4.03
N PHE A 97 -1.86 -15.75 -2.85
CA PHE A 97 -1.83 -16.49 -1.58
C PHE A 97 -3.08 -17.35 -1.36
N PHE A 98 -4.26 -16.86 -1.76
CA PHE A 98 -5.51 -17.61 -1.67
C PHE A 98 -5.49 -18.89 -2.53
N GLU A 99 -5.05 -18.77 -3.79
CA GLU A 99 -4.89 -19.91 -4.71
C GLU A 99 -3.86 -20.90 -4.17
N GLU A 100 -2.72 -20.39 -3.73
CA GLU A 100 -1.61 -21.20 -3.20
C GLU A 100 -2.03 -22.00 -1.96
N ALA A 101 -2.76 -21.37 -1.04
CA ALA A 101 -3.29 -22.02 0.14
C ALA A 101 -4.40 -23.06 -0.16
N GLY A 102 -5.03 -22.99 -1.33
CA GLY A 102 -6.03 -23.95 -1.80
C GLY A 102 -5.48 -25.06 -2.67
N SER A 103 -4.23 -24.94 -3.11
CA SER A 103 -3.59 -25.91 -3.97
C SER A 103 -3.40 -27.25 -3.26
N MET A 104 -3.51 -28.34 -4.01
CA MET A 104 -3.16 -29.68 -3.52
C MET A 104 -1.64 -29.85 -3.34
N ASP A 105 -0.84 -29.08 -4.09
CA ASP A 105 0.62 -29.09 -4.02
C ASP A 105 1.13 -27.64 -3.99
N PRO A 106 1.25 -27.04 -2.79
CA PRO A 106 1.73 -25.68 -2.67
C PRO A 106 3.25 -25.61 -2.95
N SER A 107 3.64 -24.63 -3.75
CA SER A 107 4.98 -24.23 -4.16
C SER A 107 5.54 -23.05 -3.36
N PHE A 108 6.59 -23.33 -2.58
CA PHE A 108 7.32 -22.31 -1.82
C PHE A 108 7.87 -21.15 -2.68
N PRO A 109 8.42 -21.36 -3.89
CA PRO A 109 8.80 -20.25 -4.78
C PRO A 109 7.63 -19.33 -5.17
N VAL A 110 6.43 -19.88 -5.44
CA VAL A 110 5.25 -19.09 -5.78
C VAL A 110 4.81 -18.25 -4.57
N PHE A 111 4.86 -18.83 -3.37
CA PHE A 111 4.65 -18.10 -2.13
C PHE A 111 5.63 -16.92 -1.95
N LEU A 112 6.93 -17.12 -2.22
CA LEU A 112 7.92 -16.02 -2.20
C LEU A 112 7.64 -14.95 -3.26
N CYS A 113 7.20 -15.34 -4.46
CA CYS A 113 6.79 -14.39 -5.50
C CYS A 113 5.56 -13.58 -5.07
N ALA A 114 4.56 -14.20 -4.45
CA ALA A 114 3.40 -13.50 -3.90
C ALA A 114 3.80 -12.50 -2.80
N LEU A 115 4.73 -12.87 -1.91
CA LEU A 115 5.28 -11.95 -0.91
C LEU A 115 6.01 -10.76 -1.53
N PHE A 116 6.85 -11.02 -2.54
CA PHE A 116 7.55 -9.96 -3.27
C PHE A 116 6.55 -9.02 -3.98
N LEU A 117 5.50 -9.57 -4.59
CA LEU A 117 4.46 -8.80 -5.25
C LEU A 117 3.66 -7.96 -4.25
N LEU A 118 3.37 -8.49 -3.07
CA LEU A 118 2.70 -7.74 -2.00
C LEU A 118 3.56 -6.56 -1.54
N GLY A 119 4.85 -6.80 -1.29
CA GLY A 119 5.83 -5.76 -0.94
C GLY A 119 5.99 -4.71 -2.05
N THR A 120 5.91 -5.11 -3.31
CA THR A 120 5.90 -4.20 -4.47
C THR A 120 4.70 -3.26 -4.42
N GLY A 121 3.50 -3.78 -4.18
CA GLY A 121 2.29 -2.96 -4.04
C GLY A 121 2.39 -1.96 -2.89
N PHE A 122 2.91 -2.37 -1.72
CA PHE A 122 3.13 -1.48 -0.58
C PHE A 122 4.22 -0.44 -0.83
N THR A 123 5.22 -0.77 -1.64
CA THR A 123 6.23 0.20 -2.08
C THR A 123 5.59 1.28 -2.94
N PHE A 124 4.73 0.91 -3.90
CA PHE A 124 3.96 1.88 -4.68
C PHE A 124 3.06 2.76 -3.82
N LEU A 125 2.42 2.20 -2.79
CA LEU A 125 1.67 2.98 -1.81
C LEU A 125 2.58 4.00 -1.09
N GLN A 126 3.77 3.60 -0.62
CA GLN A 126 4.70 4.50 0.07
C GLN A 126 5.15 5.68 -0.79
N ILE A 127 5.63 5.38 -2.00
CA ILE A 127 6.22 6.39 -2.88
C ILE A 127 5.18 7.35 -3.46
N SER A 128 3.89 6.99 -3.43
CA SER A 128 2.79 7.82 -3.94
C SER A 128 1.93 8.47 -2.85
N ALA A 129 1.51 7.73 -1.83
CA ALA A 129 0.61 8.24 -0.80
C ALA A 129 1.31 9.25 0.14
N ASN A 130 2.57 9.00 0.53
CA ASN A 130 3.29 9.91 1.42
C ASN A 130 3.44 11.31 0.78
N PRO A 131 3.96 11.46 -0.46
CA PRO A 131 4.03 12.77 -1.08
C PRO A 131 2.64 13.40 -1.30
N LEU A 132 1.63 12.61 -1.66
CA LEU A 132 0.28 13.12 -1.89
C LEU A 132 -0.31 13.77 -0.63
N VAL A 133 -0.22 13.11 0.53
CA VAL A 133 -0.66 13.69 1.82
C VAL A 133 0.11 14.98 2.14
N SER A 134 1.42 14.98 1.90
CA SER A 134 2.28 16.15 2.09
C SER A 134 1.90 17.33 1.19
N MET A 135 1.41 17.08 -0.02
CA MET A 135 0.99 18.14 -0.95
C MET A 135 -0.45 18.64 -0.74
N LEU A 136 -1.30 17.90 0.00
CA LEU A 136 -2.71 18.26 0.22
C LEU A 136 -2.90 19.35 1.29
N GLY A 137 -2.61 20.59 0.93
CA GLY A 137 -2.76 21.76 1.79
C GLY A 137 -1.49 22.61 1.81
N THR A 138 -1.34 23.48 2.79
CA THR A 138 -0.19 24.39 2.84
C THR A 138 1.11 23.67 3.22
N PRO A 139 2.28 24.15 2.76
CA PRO A 139 3.58 23.56 3.08
C PRO A 139 3.88 23.52 4.58
N GLU A 140 3.44 24.52 5.35
CA GLU A 140 3.75 24.67 6.78
C GLU A 140 3.15 23.53 7.62
N THR A 141 2.02 22.96 7.17
CA THR A 141 1.32 21.88 7.88
C THR A 141 1.55 20.50 7.23
N SER A 142 2.40 20.40 6.21
CA SER A 142 2.70 19.16 5.48
C SER A 142 3.16 18.02 6.39
N SER A 143 4.15 18.27 7.24
CA SER A 143 4.66 17.25 8.18
C SER A 143 3.62 16.82 9.20
N SER A 144 2.75 17.74 9.64
CA SER A 144 1.67 17.43 10.59
C SER A 144 0.63 16.48 9.97
N ARG A 145 0.22 16.74 8.72
CA ARG A 145 -0.69 15.86 7.97
C ARG A 145 -0.10 14.47 7.76
N LEU A 146 1.16 14.42 7.32
CA LEU A 146 1.85 13.15 7.10
C LEU A 146 1.97 12.36 8.41
N ASN A 147 2.36 13.02 9.51
CA ASN A 147 2.45 12.39 10.83
C ASN A 147 1.10 11.91 11.33
N LEU A 148 0.01 12.66 11.09
CA LEU A 148 -1.34 12.21 11.42
C LEU A 148 -1.70 10.93 10.66
N SER A 149 -1.52 10.92 9.33
CA SER A 149 -1.80 9.73 8.51
C SER A 149 -0.94 8.53 8.92
N GLN A 150 0.34 8.74 9.21
CA GLN A 150 1.22 7.69 9.73
C GLN A 150 0.83 7.24 11.14
N GLY A 151 0.30 8.13 11.98
CA GLY A 151 -0.32 7.77 13.25
C GLY A 151 -1.46 6.76 13.06
N PHE A 152 -2.30 6.97 12.06
CA PHE A 152 -3.36 6.02 11.71
C PHE A 152 -2.82 4.69 11.17
N ASN A 153 -1.72 4.69 10.41
CA ASN A 153 -1.04 3.46 10.02
C ASN A 153 -0.59 2.64 11.24
N SER A 154 0.05 3.30 12.21
CA SER A 154 0.41 2.69 13.48
C SER A 154 -0.80 2.17 14.25
N LEU A 155 -1.91 2.92 14.31
CA LEU A 155 -3.16 2.46 14.92
C LEU A 155 -3.69 1.19 14.26
N GLY A 156 -3.68 1.12 12.92
CA GLY A 156 -4.06 -0.07 12.17
C GLY A 156 -3.18 -1.27 12.54
N THR A 157 -1.87 -1.05 12.60
CA THR A 157 -0.87 -2.06 13.02
C THR A 157 -1.11 -2.54 14.46
N THR A 158 -1.53 -1.66 15.37
CA THR A 158 -1.85 -2.02 16.76
C THR A 158 -3.17 -2.80 16.89
N ILE A 159 -4.18 -2.46 16.08
CA ILE A 159 -5.50 -3.11 16.13
C ILE A 159 -5.49 -4.47 15.43
N ALA A 160 -4.66 -4.62 14.39
CA ALA A 160 -4.58 -5.85 13.60
C ALA A 160 -4.36 -7.12 14.43
N PRO A 161 -3.46 -7.18 15.43
CA PRO A 161 -3.31 -8.36 16.27
C PRO A 161 -4.56 -8.71 17.07
N ILE A 162 -5.34 -7.72 17.52
CA ILE A 162 -6.56 -7.96 18.30
C ILE A 162 -7.62 -8.61 17.41
N VAL A 163 -7.86 -8.02 16.23
CA VAL A 163 -8.83 -8.56 15.26
C VAL A 163 -8.32 -9.87 14.67
N GLY A 164 -7.05 -9.92 14.31
CA GLY A 164 -6.37 -11.08 13.74
C GLY A 164 -6.39 -12.28 14.67
N SER A 165 -6.15 -12.10 15.98
CA SER A 165 -6.26 -13.19 16.95
C SER A 165 -7.68 -13.72 17.07
N TYR A 166 -8.70 -12.85 17.02
CA TYR A 166 -10.09 -13.27 17.03
C TYR A 166 -10.45 -14.05 15.75
N VAL A 167 -10.08 -13.53 14.58
CA VAL A 167 -10.28 -14.21 13.28
C VAL A 167 -9.55 -15.55 13.30
N ILE A 168 -8.28 -15.57 13.64
CA ILE A 168 -7.47 -16.79 13.73
C ILE A 168 -8.11 -17.79 14.69
N PHE A 169 -8.51 -17.39 15.89
CA PHE A 169 -9.13 -18.30 16.85
C PHE A 169 -10.45 -18.90 16.33
N ASN A 170 -11.25 -18.16 15.57
CA ASN A 170 -12.52 -18.68 15.04
C ASN A 170 -12.35 -19.53 13.76
N PHE A 171 -11.33 -19.25 12.95
CA PHE A 171 -11.10 -19.96 11.67
C PHE A 171 -10.08 -21.11 11.78
N PHE A 172 -9.23 -21.11 12.80
CA PHE A 172 -8.12 -22.05 13.00
C PHE A 172 -8.26 -22.87 14.30
N ASN A 173 -9.41 -22.86 14.96
CA ASN A 173 -9.64 -23.73 16.13
C ASN A 173 -9.75 -25.20 15.68
N ASP A 174 -8.99 -26.06 16.37
CA ASP A 174 -8.62 -27.45 16.06
C ASP A 174 -9.77 -28.48 16.06
N GLU A 175 -11.04 -28.09 16.11
CA GLU A 175 -12.15 -29.06 16.15
C GLU A 175 -12.55 -29.62 14.77
N ASP A 176 -12.10 -29.00 13.68
CA ASP A 176 -12.41 -29.45 12.31
C ASP A 176 -11.12 -29.86 11.54
N PRO A 177 -10.92 -31.17 11.25
CA PRO A 177 -9.74 -31.66 10.54
C PRO A 177 -9.56 -31.09 9.13
N TYR A 178 -10.62 -30.50 8.54
CA TYR A 178 -10.56 -29.82 7.24
C TYR A 178 -10.19 -28.33 7.34
N ARG A 179 -10.01 -27.80 8.56
CA ARG A 179 -9.65 -26.41 8.84
C ARG A 179 -8.27 -26.26 9.49
N GLY A 180 -7.59 -27.35 9.83
CA GLY A 180 -6.22 -27.34 10.33
C GLY A 180 -5.21 -27.48 9.19
N GLY A 181 -4.78 -26.37 8.57
CA GLY A 181 -3.78 -26.41 7.50
C GLY A 181 -3.68 -25.14 6.66
N ALA A 182 -3.06 -25.22 5.49
CA ALA A 182 -2.89 -24.08 4.57
C ALA A 182 -4.22 -23.41 4.22
N GLN A 183 -5.27 -24.21 4.08
CA GLN A 183 -6.62 -23.78 3.73
C GLN A 183 -7.20 -22.77 4.73
N ALA A 184 -6.75 -22.79 5.98
CA ALA A 184 -7.20 -21.86 7.02
C ALA A 184 -6.83 -20.40 6.70
N VAL A 185 -5.73 -20.18 5.96
CA VAL A 185 -5.32 -18.83 5.56
C VAL A 185 -6.09 -18.31 4.34
N GLN A 186 -6.78 -19.17 3.58
CA GLN A 186 -7.49 -18.78 2.36
C GLN A 186 -8.51 -17.67 2.63
N ILE A 187 -9.41 -17.89 3.61
CA ILE A 187 -10.47 -16.93 3.93
C ILE A 187 -9.88 -15.58 4.38
N PRO A 188 -8.88 -15.53 5.27
CA PRO A 188 -8.14 -14.31 5.55
C PRO A 188 -7.59 -13.62 4.29
N TYR A 189 -6.89 -14.33 3.39
CA TYR A 189 -6.31 -13.71 2.20
C TYR A 189 -7.35 -13.23 1.19
N LEU A 190 -8.46 -13.95 1.03
CA LEU A 190 -9.59 -13.50 0.22
C LEU A 190 -10.21 -12.23 0.81
N ALA A 191 -10.40 -12.17 2.13
CA ALA A 191 -10.90 -10.99 2.80
C ALA A 191 -9.96 -9.78 2.61
N LEU A 192 -8.64 -9.98 2.74
CA LEU A 192 -7.65 -8.94 2.47
C LEU A 192 -7.72 -8.46 1.01
N ALA A 193 -7.83 -9.37 0.04
CA ALA A 193 -7.97 -9.03 -1.38
C ALA A 193 -9.21 -8.16 -1.62
N CYS A 194 -10.36 -8.53 -1.04
CA CYS A 194 -11.61 -7.78 -1.11
C CYS A 194 -11.49 -6.38 -0.50
N ILE A 195 -10.85 -6.26 0.68
CA ILE A 195 -10.64 -4.96 1.34
C ILE A 195 -9.75 -4.05 0.48
N LEU A 196 -8.65 -4.57 -0.06
CA LEU A 196 -7.75 -3.81 -0.93
C LEU A 196 -8.45 -3.38 -2.22
N LEU A 197 -9.24 -4.26 -2.82
CA LEU A 197 -10.01 -3.95 -4.03
C LEU A 197 -11.09 -2.90 -3.75
N PHE A 198 -11.81 -3.03 -2.65
CA PHE A 198 -12.78 -2.04 -2.19
C PHE A 198 -12.13 -0.66 -1.99
N LEU A 199 -10.94 -0.63 -1.40
CA LEU A 199 -10.19 0.61 -1.22
C LEU A 199 -9.72 1.19 -2.56
N ALA A 200 -9.29 0.34 -3.51
CA ALA A 200 -8.92 0.76 -4.86
C ALA A 200 -10.10 1.41 -5.58
N VAL A 201 -11.30 0.82 -5.48
CA VAL A 201 -12.54 1.36 -6.04
C VAL A 201 -12.91 2.68 -5.34
N THR A 202 -12.81 2.75 -4.02
CA THR A 202 -13.12 3.97 -3.26
C THR A 202 -12.21 5.12 -3.69
N ILE A 203 -10.90 4.87 -3.81
CA ILE A 203 -9.94 5.88 -4.29
C ILE A 203 -10.20 6.23 -5.74
N PHE A 204 -10.50 5.25 -6.60
CA PHE A 204 -10.84 5.47 -8.01
C PHE A 204 -12.06 6.39 -8.16
N LEU A 205 -13.10 6.21 -7.34
CA LEU A 205 -14.30 7.04 -7.35
C LEU A 205 -14.14 8.40 -6.64
N SER A 206 -13.11 8.55 -5.80
CA SER A 206 -12.89 9.77 -5.03
C SER A 206 -12.31 10.93 -5.85
N ASP A 207 -12.75 12.15 -5.57
CA ASP A 207 -12.25 13.39 -6.18
C ASP A 207 -10.96 13.88 -5.49
N ILE A 208 -9.91 13.05 -5.52
CA ILE A 208 -8.59 13.47 -5.07
C ILE A 208 -7.97 14.39 -6.14
N PRO A 209 -7.58 15.62 -5.77
CA PRO A 209 -7.07 16.60 -6.72
C PRO A 209 -5.77 16.12 -7.36
N ASP A 210 -5.67 16.37 -8.65
CA ASP A 210 -4.48 16.06 -9.43
C ASP A 210 -3.40 17.11 -9.18
N MET A 211 -2.44 16.76 -8.31
CA MET A 211 -1.37 17.68 -7.91
C MET A 211 -0.46 18.13 -9.06
N ARG A 212 -0.48 17.43 -10.21
CA ARG A 212 0.22 17.85 -11.44
C ARG A 212 -0.30 19.20 -11.95
N LYS A 213 -1.62 19.39 -11.91
CA LYS A 213 -2.30 20.60 -12.40
C LYS A 213 -2.07 21.79 -11.48
N THR A 214 -1.97 21.55 -10.18
CA THR A 214 -1.70 22.60 -9.19
C THR A 214 -0.27 23.13 -9.35
N LYS A 215 0.73 22.24 -9.49
CA LYS A 215 2.13 22.66 -9.71
C LYS A 215 2.30 23.50 -10.98
N GLN A 216 1.68 23.09 -12.10
CA GLN A 216 1.75 23.85 -13.36
C GLN A 216 1.09 25.23 -13.27
N ALA A 217 -0.06 25.34 -12.62
CA ALA A 217 -0.75 26.62 -12.45
C ALA A 217 0.04 27.60 -11.56
N ASP A 218 0.71 27.11 -10.53
CA ASP A 218 1.57 27.92 -9.66
C ASP A 218 2.83 28.39 -10.41
N GLU A 219 3.46 27.52 -11.20
CA GLU A 219 4.62 27.86 -12.04
C GLU A 219 4.27 28.90 -13.12
N GLU A 220 3.15 28.74 -13.83
CA GLU A 220 2.67 29.71 -14.83
C GLU A 220 2.31 31.07 -14.20
N GLY A 221 1.69 31.07 -13.02
CA GLY A 221 1.37 32.29 -12.28
C GLY A 221 2.60 33.06 -11.82
N VAL A 222 3.64 32.36 -11.35
CA VAL A 222 4.93 32.96 -10.96
C VAL A 222 5.65 33.54 -12.18
N VAL A 223 5.68 32.84 -13.31
CA VAL A 223 6.28 33.34 -14.56
C VAL A 223 5.53 34.55 -15.11
N SER A 224 4.19 34.55 -15.07
CA SER A 224 3.37 35.70 -15.46
C SER A 224 3.59 36.91 -14.55
N ALA A 225 3.69 36.71 -13.24
CA ALA A 225 3.97 37.78 -12.28
C ALA A 225 5.37 38.37 -12.46
N SER A 226 6.36 37.52 -12.74
CA SER A 226 7.73 37.92 -13.07
C SER A 226 7.83 38.71 -14.37
N ASN A 227 7.08 38.33 -15.41
CA ASN A 227 7.12 39.06 -16.69
C ASN A 227 6.42 40.42 -16.60
N ASN A 228 5.34 40.53 -15.82
CA ASN A 228 4.66 41.81 -15.62
C ASN A 228 5.47 42.80 -14.79
N SER A 229 6.30 42.36 -13.83
CA SER A 229 7.15 43.25 -13.05
C SER A 229 8.36 43.79 -13.83
N VAL A 230 8.76 43.14 -14.92
CA VAL A 230 9.85 43.59 -15.81
C VAL A 230 9.35 44.57 -16.87
N SER A 231 8.06 44.58 -17.21
CA SER A 231 7.48 45.44 -18.26
C SER A 231 7.11 46.88 -17.81
N ILE A 232 7.41 47.26 -16.56
CA ILE A 232 7.03 48.57 -15.97
C ILE A 232 8.22 49.56 -15.92
N TYR A 233 9.31 49.28 -16.62
CA TYR A 233 10.45 50.17 -16.83
C TYR A 233 10.68 50.38 -18.33
#